data_AF-A0A060CA68-F1
#
_entry.id   AF-A0A060CA68-F1
#
_cell.length_a   1.000
_cell.length_b   1.000
_cell.length_c   1.000
_cell.angle_alpha   90.00
_cell.angle_beta   90.00
_cell.angle_gamma   90.00
#
_symmetry.space_group_name_H-M   'P 1'
#
loop_
_entity.id
_entity.type
_entity.pdbx_description
1 polymer ?
#
loop_
_entity_poly.entity_id
_entity_poly.type
_entity_poly.pdbx_seq_one_letter_code
_entity_poly.pdbx_strand_id
1 'polypeptide(L)'
;YAEYTSSSITAGKSFSFKYGRVLVRAKIPVAMGAWPAIWTVGNWWEWPLGGEIDMLEYYLVNGVPSIHANACWGSNTRWSGTWDSYNRPLADFIAKNASWSEEYHIWRMDWDENYIKLLS
;
A
#
# COMPACT_ATOMS: atom_id res chain seq x y z
N TYR A 1 11.80 20.25 18.79
CA TYR A 1 12.13 20.56 17.39
C TYR A 1 11.81 19.33 16.58
N ALA A 2 11.10 19.45 15.46
CA ALA A 2 10.82 18.34 14.56
C ALA A 2 11.61 18.59 13.26
N GLU A 3 12.42 17.62 12.85
CA GLU A 3 13.22 17.72 11.61
C GLU A 3 12.36 17.49 10.36
N TYR A 4 11.21 16.82 10.52
CA TYR A 4 10.27 16.50 9.45
C TYR A 4 8.82 16.65 9.91
N THR A 5 7.95 17.04 8.99
CA THR A 5 6.49 17.00 9.15
C THR A 5 5.89 16.26 7.96
N SER A 6 4.75 15.61 8.17
CA SER A 6 4.04 14.84 7.14
C SER A 6 2.53 14.87 7.40
N SER A 7 1.75 14.20 6.55
CA SER A 7 0.31 14.06 6.71
C SER A 7 -0.14 12.61 6.51
N SER A 8 -1.20 12.24 7.21
CA SER A 8 -1.95 11.01 6.99
C SER A 8 -3.43 11.34 7.05
N ILE A 9 -4.17 10.98 6.02
CA ILE A 9 -5.61 11.19 5.93
C ILE A 9 -6.25 9.82 5.92
N THR A 10 -7.11 9.56 6.90
CA THR A 10 -7.91 8.34 6.96
C THR A 10 -9.38 8.69 6.80
N ALA A 11 -10.16 7.78 6.22
CA ALA A 11 -11.61 7.90 6.19
C ALA A 11 -12.25 7.88 7.59
N GLY A 12 -11.50 7.45 8.61
CA GLY A 12 -11.98 7.28 9.98
C GLY A 12 -13.23 6.40 10.02
N LYS A 13 -14.18 6.74 10.89
CA LYS A 13 -15.48 6.05 10.99
C LYS A 13 -16.50 6.51 9.94
N SER A 14 -16.15 7.47 9.08
CA SER A 14 -17.11 8.11 8.17
C SER A 14 -17.39 7.29 6.92
N PHE A 15 -16.46 6.41 6.55
CA PHE A 15 -16.60 5.56 5.37
C PHE A 15 -15.89 4.23 5.58
N SER A 16 -16.55 3.15 5.19
CA SER A 16 -16.00 1.80 5.13
C SER A 16 -16.61 1.12 3.92
N PHE A 17 -15.86 0.25 3.27
CA PHE A 17 -16.32 -0.47 2.10
C PHE A 17 -15.95 -1.95 2.21
N LYS A 18 -16.71 -2.78 1.52
CA LYS A 18 -16.45 -4.21 1.38
C LYS A 18 -16.65 -4.56 -0.09
N TYR A 19 -15.65 -5.21 -0.68
CA TYR A 19 -15.60 -5.53 -2.11
C TYR A 19 -15.64 -4.31 -3.02
N GLY A 20 -15.60 -4.56 -4.32
CA GLY A 20 -15.66 -3.57 -5.39
C GLY A 20 -14.28 -3.20 -5.93
N ARG A 21 -14.22 -2.03 -6.56
CA ARG A 21 -13.00 -1.50 -7.17
C ARG A 21 -12.64 -0.17 -6.52
N VAL A 22 -11.41 -0.09 -6.03
CA VAL A 22 -10.81 1.17 -5.56
C VAL A 22 -9.79 1.62 -6.59
N LEU A 23 -9.90 2.88 -7.02
CA LEU A 23 -8.94 3.54 -7.90
C LEU A 23 -8.40 4.77 -7.21
N VAL A 24 -7.08 4.83 -7.05
CA VAL A 24 -6.39 6.01 -6.54
C VAL A 24 -5.46 6.52 -7.62
N ARG A 25 -5.70 7.73 -8.12
CA ARG A 25 -4.79 8.40 -9.06
C ARG A 25 -3.79 9.23 -8.29
N ALA A 26 -2.55 8.77 -8.17
CA ALA A 26 -1.53 9.45 -7.39
C ALA A 26 -0.16 9.40 -8.07
N LYS A 27 0.58 10.51 -7.94
CA LYS A 27 2.03 10.55 -8.11
C LYS A 27 2.65 10.46 -6.73
N ILE A 28 3.68 9.61 -6.57
CA ILE A 28 4.35 9.42 -5.30
C ILE A 28 5.76 10.02 -5.28
N PRO A 29 6.23 10.55 -4.14
CA PRO A 29 7.64 10.87 -3.97
C PRO A 29 8.47 9.58 -3.95
N VAL A 30 9.57 9.56 -4.72
CA VAL A 30 10.54 8.43 -4.75
C VAL A 30 11.89 8.82 -4.13
N ALA A 31 11.95 9.93 -3.41
CA ALA A 31 13.17 10.37 -2.73
C ALA A 31 13.59 9.36 -1.64
N MET A 32 14.90 9.25 -1.41
CA MET A 32 15.43 8.41 -0.34
C MET A 32 14.87 8.85 1.02
N GLY A 33 14.35 7.89 1.79
CA GLY A 33 13.70 8.14 3.09
C GLY A 33 12.22 8.51 3.02
N ALA A 34 11.66 8.71 1.82
CA ALA A 34 10.21 8.82 1.66
C ALA A 34 9.54 7.44 1.81
N TRP A 35 8.35 7.40 2.42
CA TRP A 35 7.52 6.21 2.51
C TRP A 35 6.04 6.56 2.27
N PRO A 36 5.65 6.90 1.03
CA PRO A 36 4.25 7.09 0.69
C PRO A 36 3.52 5.75 0.71
N ALA A 37 2.29 5.76 1.21
CA ALA A 37 1.45 4.57 1.29
C ALA A 37 -0.01 4.87 0.91
N ILE A 38 -0.66 3.91 0.24
CA ILE A 38 -2.10 3.86 0.02
C ILE A 38 -2.56 2.49 0.53
N TRP A 39 -3.28 2.52 1.64
CA TRP A 39 -3.60 1.32 2.40
C TRP A 39 -4.99 1.38 3.01
N THR A 40 -5.46 0.24 3.47
CA THR A 40 -6.74 0.09 4.17
C THR A 40 -6.60 -0.90 5.31
N VAL A 41 -7.40 -0.73 6.36
CA VAL A 41 -7.51 -1.68 7.48
C VAL A 41 -8.96 -2.00 7.78
N GLY A 42 -9.20 -3.22 8.26
CA GLY A 42 -10.51 -3.62 8.76
C GLY A 42 -10.96 -2.78 9.96
N ASN A 43 -12.27 -2.56 10.05
CA ASN A 43 -12.87 -1.70 11.08
C ASN A 43 -13.54 -2.49 12.22
N TRP A 44 -13.51 -3.82 12.19
CA TRP A 44 -14.25 -4.67 13.12
C TRP A 44 -13.40 -5.34 14.20
N TRP A 45 -12.19 -5.79 13.83
CA TRP A 45 -11.29 -6.53 14.73
C TRP A 45 -9.99 -5.77 14.93
N GLU A 46 -9.28 -6.09 16.03
CA GLU A 46 -7.95 -5.54 16.26
C GLU A 46 -6.98 -5.97 15.15
N TRP A 47 -6.02 -5.12 14.82
CA TRP A 47 -4.96 -5.50 13.91
C TRP A 47 -4.10 -6.63 14.53
N PRO A 48 -3.67 -7.65 13.75
CA PRO A 48 -3.93 -7.86 12.31
C PRO A 48 -5.17 -8.72 12.01
N LEU A 49 -5.96 -9.14 13.02
CA LEU A 49 -7.19 -9.92 12.79
C LEU A 49 -8.21 -9.19 11.91
N GLY A 50 -8.24 -7.85 11.98
CA GLY A 50 -9.07 -7.02 11.10
C GLY A 50 -8.62 -7.03 9.64
N GLY A 51 -7.39 -7.45 9.37
CA GLY A 51 -6.77 -7.40 8.06
C GLY A 51 -6.28 -6.01 7.68
N GLU A 52 -5.31 -6.01 6.76
CA GLU A 52 -4.73 -4.83 6.12
C GLU A 52 -4.49 -5.14 4.64
N ILE A 53 -4.74 -4.17 3.78
CA ILE A 53 -4.46 -4.26 2.35
C ILE A 53 -3.71 -3.00 1.93
N ASP A 54 -2.47 -3.20 1.51
CA ASP A 54 -1.56 -2.16 1.08
C ASP A 54 -1.52 -2.14 -0.44
N MET A 55 -2.32 -1.25 -1.05
CA MET A 55 -2.38 -1.07 -2.50
C MET A 55 -1.06 -0.52 -3.06
N LEU A 56 -0.35 0.26 -2.24
CA LEU A 56 0.94 0.84 -2.54
C LEU A 56 1.69 1.14 -1.25
N GLU A 57 2.95 0.72 -1.21
CA GLU A 57 4.01 1.33 -0.42
C GLU A 57 5.25 1.54 -1.29
N TYR A 58 6.09 2.51 -0.91
CA TYR A 58 7.42 2.68 -1.49
C TYR A 58 8.46 2.81 -0.39
N TYR A 59 9.44 1.91 -0.37
CA TYR A 59 10.57 1.94 0.56
C TYR A 59 11.73 1.06 0.04
N LEU A 60 12.81 0.95 0.82
CA LEU A 60 13.94 0.07 0.50
C LEU A 60 13.67 -1.35 0.98
N VAL A 61 13.55 -2.30 0.04
CA VAL A 61 13.47 -3.73 0.34
C VAL A 61 14.85 -4.32 0.13
N ASN A 62 15.49 -4.79 1.21
CA ASN A 62 16.88 -5.28 1.17
C ASN A 62 17.85 -4.28 0.50
N GLY A 63 17.67 -2.98 0.75
CA GLY A 63 18.48 -1.90 0.18
C GLY A 63 18.08 -1.47 -1.25
N VAL A 64 17.04 -2.06 -1.84
CA VAL A 64 16.57 -1.75 -3.19
C VAL A 64 15.28 -0.93 -3.13
N PRO A 65 15.24 0.29 -3.71
CA PRO A 65 14.01 1.06 -3.85
C PRO A 65 12.95 0.26 -4.59
N SER A 66 11.82 0.01 -3.95
CA SER A 66 10.82 -0.92 -4.46
C SER A 66 9.42 -0.37 -4.25
N ILE A 67 8.55 -0.64 -5.23
CA ILE A 67 7.10 -0.56 -5.07
C ILE A 67 6.66 -1.86 -4.42
N HIS A 68 5.98 -1.76 -3.30
CA HIS A 68 5.49 -2.87 -2.50
C HIS A 68 3.97 -2.84 -2.47
N ALA A 69 3.38 -4.02 -2.50
CA ALA A 69 1.96 -4.23 -2.27
C ALA A 69 1.80 -5.49 -1.43
N ASN A 70 0.87 -5.49 -0.48
CA ASN A 70 0.63 -6.66 0.35
C ASN A 70 -0.82 -6.76 0.85
N ALA A 71 -1.12 -7.94 1.38
CA ALA A 71 -2.24 -8.15 2.28
C ALA A 71 -1.72 -8.82 3.57
N CYS A 72 -2.23 -8.36 4.71
CA CYS A 72 -1.93 -8.93 6.01
C CYS A 72 -3.22 -9.37 6.71
N TRP A 73 -3.17 -10.49 7.41
CA TRP A 73 -4.27 -10.98 8.24
C TRP A 73 -3.76 -11.65 9.50
N GLY A 74 -4.61 -11.71 10.52
CA GLY A 74 -4.24 -12.27 11.81
C GLY A 74 -3.88 -13.75 11.75
N SER A 75 -2.88 -14.12 12.54
CA SER A 75 -2.54 -15.51 12.86
C SER A 75 -3.26 -15.97 14.14
N ASN A 76 -2.92 -17.18 14.60
CA ASN A 76 -3.39 -17.71 15.89
C ASN A 76 -2.76 -17.00 17.11
N THR A 77 -1.78 -16.11 16.90
CA THR A 77 -1.12 -15.35 17.96
C THR A 77 -1.54 -13.89 17.86
N ARG A 78 -1.98 -13.32 18.98
CA ARG A 78 -2.36 -11.90 19.08
C ARG A 78 -1.21 -11.01 18.61
N TRP A 79 -1.52 -10.01 17.79
CA TRP A 79 -0.57 -9.06 17.19
C TRP A 79 0.46 -9.68 16.23
N SER A 80 0.26 -10.93 15.80
CA SER A 80 1.09 -11.57 14.79
C SER A 80 0.29 -11.75 13.51
N GLY A 81 0.77 -11.12 12.43
CA GLY A 81 0.18 -11.18 11.09
C GLY A 81 0.84 -12.22 10.20
N THR A 82 0.06 -12.80 9.29
CA THR A 82 0.54 -13.51 8.09
C THR A 82 0.49 -12.53 6.93
N TRP A 83 1.54 -12.51 6.11
CA TRP A 83 1.71 -11.55 5.03
C TRP A 83 1.77 -12.27 3.68
N ASP A 84 1.03 -11.75 2.71
CA ASP A 84 1.20 -12.05 1.29
C ASP A 84 1.70 -10.77 0.62
N SER A 85 2.98 -10.76 0.25
CA SER A 85 3.69 -9.56 -0.17
C SER A 85 4.30 -9.73 -1.55
N TYR A 86 4.20 -8.67 -2.35
CA TYR A 86 4.89 -8.57 -3.63
C TYR A 86 5.76 -7.31 -3.67
N ASN A 87 7.00 -7.49 -4.11
CA ASN A 87 7.98 -6.43 -4.25
C ASN A 87 8.41 -6.32 -5.70
N ARG A 88 8.41 -5.09 -6.22
CA ARG A 88 8.95 -4.80 -7.55
C ARG A 88 9.95 -3.64 -7.49
N PRO A 89 11.20 -3.83 -7.94
CA PRO A 89 12.18 -2.75 -7.98
C PRO A 89 11.68 -1.55 -8.77
N LEU A 90 11.91 -0.34 -8.25
CA LEU A 90 11.59 0.92 -8.95
C LEU A 90 12.29 0.98 -10.32
N ALA A 91 13.49 0.40 -10.42
CA ALA A 91 14.27 0.32 -11.65
C ALA A 91 13.50 -0.35 -12.81
N ASP A 92 12.63 -1.34 -12.53
CA ASP A 92 11.84 -2.01 -13.56
C ASP A 92 10.80 -1.09 -14.20
N PHE A 93 10.28 -0.13 -13.43
CA PHE A 93 9.35 0.88 -13.92
C PHE A 93 10.09 1.94 -14.72
N ILE A 94 11.21 2.43 -14.20
CA ILE A 94 12.06 3.44 -14.85
C ILE A 94 12.64 2.92 -16.18
N ALA A 95 13.00 1.64 -16.25
CA ALA A 95 13.49 1.01 -17.47
C ALA A 95 12.46 1.02 -18.61
N LYS A 96 11.16 1.02 -18.27
CA LYS A 96 10.06 1.08 -19.24
C LYS A 96 9.65 2.52 -19.56
N ASN A 97 9.75 3.41 -18.58
CA ASN A 97 9.49 4.83 -18.72
C ASN A 97 10.43 5.62 -17.81
N ALA A 98 11.42 6.30 -18.40
CA ALA A 98 12.41 7.08 -17.65
C ALA A 98 11.78 8.21 -16.79
N SER A 99 10.59 8.67 -17.15
CA SER A 99 9.84 9.71 -16.44
C SER A 99 8.77 9.15 -15.51
N TRP A 100 8.77 7.83 -15.22
CA TRP A 100 7.73 7.18 -14.41
C TRP A 100 7.49 7.87 -13.07
N SER A 101 8.52 8.34 -12.37
CA SER A 101 8.38 9.04 -11.08
C SER A 101 7.68 10.40 -11.18
N GLU A 102 7.63 10.99 -12.37
CA GLU A 102 7.04 12.30 -12.61
C GLU A 102 5.57 12.26 -13.02
N GLU A 103 5.04 11.06 -13.23
CA GLU A 103 3.69 10.82 -13.71
C GLU A 103 2.73 10.43 -12.60
N TYR A 104 1.44 10.67 -12.84
CA TYR A 104 0.37 10.12 -12.01
C TYR A 104 0.03 8.71 -12.49
N HIS A 105 -0.03 7.77 -11.55
CA HIS A 105 -0.41 6.38 -11.81
C HIS A 105 -1.78 6.07 -11.22
N ILE A 106 -2.43 5.04 -11.76
CA ILE A 106 -3.68 4.50 -11.21
C ILE A 106 -3.35 3.28 -10.37
N TRP A 107 -3.40 3.44 -9.05
CA TRP A 107 -3.28 2.36 -8.09
C TRP A 107 -4.66 1.72 -7.93
N ARG A 108 -4.79 0.46 -8.32
CA ARG A 108 -6.08 -0.22 -8.43
C ARG A 108 -6.14 -1.44 -7.53
N MET A 109 -7.25 -1.55 -6.82
CA MET A 109 -7.66 -2.77 -6.15
C MET A 109 -8.95 -3.27 -6.78
N ASP A 110 -8.98 -4.54 -7.18
CA ASP A 110 -10.21 -5.29 -7.42
C ASP A 110 -10.39 -6.29 -6.30
N TRP A 111 -11.53 -6.24 -5.63
CA TRP A 111 -11.82 -7.12 -4.50
C TRP A 111 -13.23 -7.69 -4.61
N ASP A 112 -13.32 -9.01 -4.55
CA ASP A 112 -14.58 -9.73 -4.35
C ASP A 112 -14.42 -10.80 -3.25
N GLU A 113 -15.41 -11.68 -3.14
CA GLU A 113 -15.40 -12.76 -2.15
C GLU A 113 -14.32 -13.82 -2.38
N ASN A 114 -13.76 -13.91 -3.59
CA ASN A 114 -12.81 -14.94 -4.00
C ASN A 114 -11.37 -14.43 -4.06
N TYR A 115 -11.17 -13.15 -4.42
CA TYR A 115 -9.82 -12.61 -4.59
C TYR A 115 -9.71 -11.12 -4.22
N ILE A 116 -8.48 -10.74 -3.90
CA ILE A 116 -8.00 -9.36 -3.90
C ILE A 116 -6.89 -9.28 -4.94
N LYS A 117 -6.97 -8.33 -5.87
CA LYS A 117 -5.95 -8.09 -6.88
C LYS A 117 -5.50 -6.64 -6.85
N LEU A 118 -4.21 -6.45 -6.60
CA LEU A 118 -3.55 -5.14 -6.55
C LEU A 118 -2.78 -4.92 -7.86
N LEU A 119 -2.98 -3.76 -8.48
CA LEU A 119 -2.43 -3.40 -9.78
C LEU A 119 -1.82 -2.00 -9.74
N SER A 120 -0.63 -1.88 -10.32
CA SER A 120 0.10 -0.64 -10.59
C SER A 120 0.53 -0.52 -12.04
#